data_AF-A0A7V8LR90-F1
#
_entry.id   AF-A0A7V8LR90-F1
#
_cell.length_a   1.000
_cell.length_b   1.000
_cell.length_c   1.000
_cell.angle_alpha   90.00
_cell.angle_beta   90.00
_cell.angle_gamma   90.00
#
_symmetry.space_group_name_H-M   'P 1'
#
loop_
_entity.id
_entity.type
_entity.pdbx_description
1 polymer ?
#
loop_
_entity_poly.entity_id
_entity_poly.type
_entity_poly.pdbx_seq_one_letter_code
_entity_poly.pdbx_strand_id
1 'polypeptide(L)'
;MCAALIGTIGWLWHVVSSLWEWSANHLPGFAGKTVENAVSLATVLALGVAWWQLTLARRQATGRVLSFGAWRREGQSEEPDGVLYELCEATIKLVGNRTLDVVSVHVEVDGAVVQPKQIDGTKPFQTMPALTPADKTVEWKFYLPVNDIPKAWCVLSWQEPRNGGLRTQAVRQRLDLTDTAIYEWRWFIWHQQRLRFRRWAGTHGPRLFRRIFGAPRPLGRYEQVRNLELLDGEGPFQQP
;
A
#
# COMPACT_ATOMS: atom_id res chain seq x y z
N MET A 1 -2.55 11.94 20.54
CA MET A 1 -3.67 12.26 19.61
C MET A 1 -4.70 13.23 20.20
N CYS A 2 -5.13 13.10 21.47
CA CYS A 2 -6.13 14.00 22.05
C CYS A 2 -5.70 15.49 22.06
N ALA A 3 -4.43 15.81 22.31
CA ALA A 3 -3.95 17.20 22.34
C ALA A 3 -4.02 17.91 20.96
N ALA A 4 -3.77 17.19 19.86
CA ALA A 4 -3.82 17.76 18.51
C ALA A 4 -5.27 18.04 18.05
N LEU A 5 -6.22 17.20 18.48
CA LEU A 5 -7.66 17.39 18.23
C LEU A 5 -8.23 18.58 19.01
N ILE A 6 -7.75 18.80 20.24
CA ILE A 6 -8.16 19.97 21.04
C ILE A 6 -7.66 21.27 20.39
N GLY A 7 -6.42 21.27 19.88
CA GLY A 7 -5.85 22.43 19.19
C GLY A 7 -6.60 22.82 17.90
N THR A 8 -7.03 21.85 17.09
CA THR A 8 -7.76 22.14 15.85
C THR A 8 -9.17 22.65 16.10
N ILE A 9 -9.87 22.14 17.12
CA ILE A 9 -11.19 22.63 17.53
C ILE A 9 -11.08 24.08 18.06
N GLY A 10 -10.07 24.37 18.87
CA GLY A 10 -9.82 25.72 19.39
C GLY A 10 -9.52 26.74 18.29
N TRP A 11 -8.69 26.37 17.30
CA TRP A 11 -8.41 27.23 16.15
C TRP A 11 -9.65 27.49 15.30
N LEU A 12 -10.46 26.45 15.04
CA LEU A 12 -11.68 26.57 14.24
C LEU A 12 -12.71 27.47 14.94
N TRP A 13 -12.84 27.35 16.26
CA TRP A 13 -13.71 28.22 17.07
C TRP A 13 -13.27 29.68 16.99
N HIS A 14 -11.96 29.95 17.11
CA HIS A 14 -11.42 31.29 16.96
C HIS A 14 -11.69 31.91 15.59
N VAL A 15 -11.53 31.14 14.51
CA VAL A 15 -11.82 31.63 13.15
C VAL A 15 -13.30 31.96 12.98
N VAL A 16 -14.19 31.10 13.49
CA VAL A 16 -15.64 31.31 13.41
C VAL A 16 -16.06 32.51 14.26
N SER A 17 -15.54 32.67 15.48
CA SER A 17 -15.88 33.81 16.34
C SER A 17 -15.37 35.13 15.79
N SER A 18 -14.14 35.16 15.24
CA SER A 18 -13.60 36.36 14.60
C SER A 18 -14.36 36.77 13.33
N LEU A 19 -14.79 35.79 12.52
CA LEU A 19 -15.65 36.04 11.36
C LEU A 19 -17.03 36.56 11.78
N TRP A 20 -17.59 36.01 12.86
CA TRP A 20 -18.87 36.44 13.43
C TRP A 20 -18.80 37.90 13.89
N GLU A 21 -17.83 38.24 14.75
CA GLU A 21 -17.63 39.59 15.26
C GLU A 21 -17.37 40.62 14.14
N TRP A 22 -16.54 40.27 13.16
CA TRP A 22 -16.28 41.15 12.02
C TRP A 22 -17.55 41.41 11.20
N SER A 23 -18.33 40.37 10.91
CA SER A 23 -19.57 40.47 10.12
C SER A 23 -20.66 41.28 10.82
N ALA A 24 -20.82 41.10 12.14
CA ALA A 24 -21.79 41.81 12.97
C ALA A 24 -21.51 43.32 13.00
N ASN A 25 -20.23 43.70 12.97
CA ASN A 25 -19.82 45.10 13.05
C ASN A 25 -19.87 45.84 11.70
N HIS A 26 -19.72 45.15 10.57
CA HIS A 26 -19.54 45.82 9.26
C HIS A 26 -20.74 45.71 8.30
N LEU A 27 -21.68 44.78 8.52
CA LEU A 27 -22.80 44.55 7.57
C LEU A 27 -24.15 44.27 8.29
N PRO A 28 -24.72 45.26 9.01
CA PRO A 28 -25.89 45.05 9.88
C PRO A 28 -27.23 44.68 9.18
N GLY A 29 -27.25 44.49 7.84
CA GLY A 29 -28.44 44.06 7.09
C GLY A 29 -28.24 42.88 6.13
N PHE A 30 -26.99 42.41 5.96
CA PHE A 30 -26.64 41.32 5.02
C PHE A 30 -26.45 39.96 5.73
N ALA A 31 -26.68 39.95 7.05
CA ALA A 31 -26.11 38.99 8.00
C ALA A 31 -26.82 37.62 8.07
N GLY A 32 -28.08 37.49 7.66
CA GLY A 32 -28.80 36.22 7.83
C GLY A 32 -28.25 35.08 6.94
N LYS A 33 -28.36 35.24 5.62
CA LYS A 33 -28.09 34.16 4.67
C LYS A 33 -26.60 33.93 4.39
N THR A 34 -25.78 34.96 4.47
CA THR A 34 -24.33 34.84 4.19
C THR A 34 -23.59 34.17 5.33
N VAL A 35 -23.98 34.43 6.58
CA VAL A 35 -23.37 33.82 7.76
C VAL A 35 -23.77 32.35 7.88
N GLU A 36 -25.03 32.00 7.62
CA GLU A 36 -25.47 30.59 7.55
C GLU A 36 -24.66 29.79 6.52
N ASN A 37 -24.48 30.34 5.32
CA ASN A 37 -23.67 29.72 4.28
C ASN A 37 -22.19 29.57 4.70
N ALA A 38 -21.61 30.59 5.34
CA ALA A 38 -20.23 30.54 5.81
C ALA A 38 -20.02 29.48 6.91
N VAL A 39 -20.94 29.37 7.87
CA VAL A 39 -20.89 28.36 8.93
C VAL A 39 -21.04 26.95 8.34
N SER A 40 -21.94 26.76 7.37
CA SER A 40 -22.11 25.46 6.70
C SER A 40 -20.83 25.03 5.94
N LEU A 41 -20.19 25.96 5.21
CA LEU A 41 -18.95 25.70 4.49
C LEU A 41 -17.80 25.37 5.44
N ALA A 42 -17.65 26.15 6.52
CA ALA A 42 -16.62 25.92 7.54
C ALA A 42 -16.79 24.53 8.19
N THR A 43 -18.03 24.12 8.47
CA THR A 43 -18.34 22.80 9.04
C THR A 43 -17.98 21.66 8.09
N VAL A 44 -18.29 21.79 6.79
CA VAL A 44 -17.93 20.80 5.77
C VAL A 44 -16.40 20.69 5.63
N LEU A 45 -15.69 21.81 5.63
CA LEU A 45 -14.23 21.83 5.59
C LEU A 45 -13.61 21.19 6.84
N ALA A 46 -14.15 21.50 8.03
CA ALA A 46 -13.70 20.91 9.29
C ALA A 46 -13.89 19.38 9.31
N LEU A 47 -15.04 18.89 8.84
CA LEU A 47 -15.29 17.45 8.68
C LEU A 47 -14.32 16.83 7.67
N GLY A 48 -14.03 17.51 6.56
CA GLY A 48 -13.04 17.08 5.57
C GLY A 48 -11.63 16.94 6.16
N VAL A 49 -11.20 17.93 6.96
CA VAL A 49 -9.89 17.92 7.64
C VAL A 49 -9.85 16.83 8.71
N ALA A 50 -10.88 16.72 9.56
CA ALA A 50 -10.95 15.68 10.59
C ALA A 50 -10.94 14.28 9.98
N TRP A 51 -11.68 14.07 8.88
CA TRP A 51 -11.64 12.82 8.12
C TRP A 51 -10.24 12.56 7.56
N TRP A 52 -9.60 13.56 6.96
CA TRP A 52 -8.23 13.45 6.46
C TRP A 52 -7.26 13.08 7.57
N GLN A 53 -7.30 13.76 8.71
CA GLN A 53 -6.45 13.48 9.88
C GLN A 53 -6.70 12.08 10.44
N LEU A 54 -7.95 11.63 10.52
CA LEU A 54 -8.27 10.26 10.92
C LEU A 54 -7.69 9.24 9.92
N THR A 55 -7.76 9.52 8.62
CA THR A 55 -7.15 8.65 7.62
C THR A 55 -5.62 8.64 7.69
N LEU A 56 -4.98 9.75 8.03
CA LEU A 56 -3.54 9.82 8.28
C LEU A 56 -3.16 9.07 9.55
N ALA A 57 -3.87 9.29 10.66
CA ALA A 57 -3.64 8.60 11.93
C ALA A 57 -3.82 7.09 11.77
N ARG A 58 -4.81 6.63 11.01
CA ARG A 58 -4.97 5.20 10.68
C ARG A 58 -3.79 4.66 9.87
N ARG A 59 -3.21 5.45 8.96
CA ARG A 59 -2.02 5.05 8.18
C ARG A 59 -0.75 5.05 9.03
N GLN A 60 -0.63 5.97 10.00
CA GLN A 60 0.52 6.06 10.90
C GLN A 60 0.47 4.99 12.01
N ALA A 61 -0.71 4.69 12.55
CA ALA A 61 -0.90 3.63 13.53
C ALA A 61 -0.63 2.23 12.93
N THR A 62 -0.76 2.09 11.61
CA THR A 62 -0.24 0.94 10.86
C THR A 62 1.22 1.16 10.48
N GLY A 63 2.10 1.36 11.47
CA GLY A 63 3.54 1.26 11.26
C GLY A 63 3.87 -0.06 10.52
N ARG A 64 4.96 -0.09 9.74
CA ARG A 64 5.29 -1.24 8.89
C ARG A 64 5.28 -2.54 9.71
N VAL A 65 4.23 -3.34 9.49
CA VAL A 65 4.01 -4.58 10.21
C VAL A 65 4.83 -5.73 9.62
N LEU A 66 5.51 -5.50 8.50
CA LEU A 66 6.11 -6.53 7.68
C LEU A 66 7.53 -6.14 7.30
N SER A 67 8.47 -6.99 7.64
CA SER A 67 9.80 -7.03 7.05
C SER A 67 9.79 -8.02 5.88
N PHE A 68 10.11 -7.51 4.71
CA PHE A 68 10.23 -8.30 3.48
C PHE A 68 11.58 -7.99 2.87
N GLY A 69 12.38 -9.02 2.65
CA GLY A 69 13.68 -8.92 2.03
C GLY A 69 13.82 -9.99 0.95
N ALA A 70 14.33 -9.62 -0.22
CA ALA A 70 14.70 -10.58 -1.25
C ALA A 70 16.06 -10.21 -1.82
N TRP A 71 16.94 -11.20 -1.99
CA TRP A 71 18.31 -10.99 -2.48
C TRP A 71 18.83 -12.23 -3.19
N ARG A 72 19.76 -12.02 -4.13
CA ARG A 72 20.63 -13.09 -4.62
C ARG A 72 21.67 -13.47 -3.57
N ARG A 73 21.96 -14.75 -3.44
CA ARG A 73 23.02 -15.31 -2.59
C ARG A 73 24.10 -15.86 -3.50
N GLU A 74 25.36 -15.56 -3.19
CA GLU A 74 26.48 -16.13 -3.93
C GLU A 74 26.44 -17.65 -3.85
N GLY A 75 26.31 -18.29 -5.00
CA GLY A 75 26.13 -19.73 -5.14
C GLY A 75 25.62 -20.04 -6.54
N GLN A 76 26.50 -20.53 -7.40
CA GLN A 76 26.18 -20.89 -8.78
C GLN A 76 25.96 -22.39 -8.89
N SER A 77 24.92 -22.77 -9.62
CA SER A 77 24.67 -24.13 -10.04
C SER A 77 24.54 -24.13 -11.56
N GLU A 78 25.39 -24.91 -12.21
CA GLU A 78 25.36 -25.08 -13.67
C GLU A 78 24.53 -26.32 -14.00
N GLU A 79 23.58 -26.16 -14.92
CA GLU A 79 22.75 -27.25 -15.44
C GLU A 79 23.37 -27.82 -16.72
N PRO A 80 23.10 -29.10 -17.12
CA PRO A 80 23.67 -29.70 -18.33
C PRO A 80 23.42 -28.93 -19.63
N ASP A 81 22.39 -28.08 -19.64
CA ASP A 81 22.04 -27.21 -20.77
C ASP A 81 22.92 -25.95 -20.88
N GLY A 82 23.91 -25.79 -20.00
CA GLY A 82 24.82 -24.63 -19.96
C GLY A 82 24.18 -23.34 -19.41
N VAL A 83 22.97 -23.44 -18.84
CA VAL A 83 22.32 -22.32 -18.16
C VAL A 83 22.85 -22.23 -16.73
N LEU A 84 23.46 -21.08 -16.41
CA LEU A 84 23.90 -20.77 -15.06
C LEU A 84 22.70 -20.29 -14.23
N TYR A 85 22.50 -20.93 -13.08
CA TYR A 85 21.54 -20.51 -12.07
C TYR A 85 22.25 -19.97 -10.86
N GLU A 86 21.64 -18.98 -10.23
CA GLU A 86 22.07 -18.45 -8.93
C GLU A 86 20.99 -18.67 -7.88
N LEU A 87 21.46 -18.94 -6.65
CA LEU A 87 20.59 -19.09 -5.50
C LEU A 87 20.01 -17.73 -5.10
N CYS A 88 18.70 -17.65 -5.00
CA CYS A 88 17.97 -16.49 -4.52
C CYS A 88 17.23 -16.85 -3.22
N GLU A 89 17.08 -15.87 -2.34
CA GLU A 89 16.42 -16.03 -1.06
C GLU A 89 15.44 -14.88 -0.82
N ALA A 90 14.24 -15.22 -0.35
CA ALA A 90 13.23 -14.29 0.09
C ALA A 90 12.88 -14.59 1.55
N THR A 91 12.86 -13.55 2.37
CA THR A 91 12.54 -13.63 3.79
C THR A 91 11.36 -12.75 4.12
N ILE A 92 10.46 -13.29 4.94
CA ILE A 92 9.22 -12.63 5.34
C ILE A 92 9.10 -12.77 6.84
N LYS A 93 9.02 -11.62 7.53
CA LYS A 93 8.82 -11.58 8.97
C LYS A 93 7.79 -10.53 9.31
N LEU A 94 6.82 -10.90 10.14
CA LEU A 94 5.87 -9.96 10.69
C LEU A 94 6.44 -9.35 11.99
N VAL A 95 6.50 -8.02 12.06
CA VAL A 95 7.12 -7.25 13.16
C VAL A 95 6.07 -6.55 14.02
N GLY A 96 4.86 -6.31 13.49
CA GLY A 96 3.76 -5.66 14.22
C GLY A 96 2.68 -6.63 14.72
N ASN A 97 1.78 -6.16 15.58
CA ASN A 97 0.67 -6.94 16.16
C ASN A 97 -0.52 -7.13 15.21
N ARG A 98 -0.26 -7.54 13.98
CA ARG A 98 -1.31 -7.72 12.96
C ARG A 98 -1.23 -9.13 12.40
N THR A 99 -2.33 -9.62 11.83
CA THR A 99 -2.33 -10.84 11.01
C THR A 99 -2.50 -10.45 9.53
N LEU A 100 -1.78 -11.15 8.65
CA LEU A 100 -1.98 -11.07 7.21
C LEU A 100 -2.75 -12.32 6.75
N ASP A 101 -3.83 -12.13 6.01
CA ASP A 101 -4.64 -13.23 5.50
C ASP A 101 -4.21 -13.59 4.07
N VAL A 102 -4.20 -14.88 3.73
CA VAL A 102 -3.92 -15.42 2.39
C VAL A 102 -2.65 -14.83 1.78
N VAL A 103 -1.50 -15.20 2.34
CA VAL A 103 -0.17 -14.72 1.96
C VAL A 103 0.43 -15.61 0.87
N SER A 104 0.92 -15.00 -0.20
CA SER A 104 1.57 -15.69 -1.31
C SER A 104 2.83 -14.95 -1.76
N VAL A 105 3.78 -15.71 -2.29
CA VAL A 105 5.05 -15.20 -2.82
C VAL A 105 5.25 -15.77 -4.20
N HIS A 106 5.65 -14.93 -5.14
CA HIS A 106 6.00 -15.35 -6.50
C HIS A 106 7.12 -14.48 -7.08
N VAL A 107 7.71 -14.95 -8.17
CA VAL A 107 8.74 -14.23 -8.90
C VAL A 107 8.16 -13.72 -10.21
N GLU A 108 8.45 -12.47 -10.55
CA GLU A 108 8.11 -11.86 -11.83
C GLU A 108 9.38 -11.50 -12.60
N VAL A 109 9.49 -11.90 -13.86
CA VAL A 109 10.56 -11.50 -14.78
C VAL A 109 9.92 -10.73 -15.93
N ASP A 110 10.37 -9.50 -16.18
CA ASP A 110 9.81 -8.62 -17.22
C ASP A 110 8.28 -8.45 -17.14
N GLY A 111 7.73 -8.52 -15.91
CA GLY A 111 6.30 -8.36 -15.63
C GLY A 111 5.45 -9.63 -15.86
N ALA A 112 6.08 -10.76 -16.19
CA ALA A 112 5.43 -12.07 -16.26
C ALA A 112 5.76 -12.91 -15.03
N VAL A 113 4.77 -13.64 -14.49
CA VAL A 113 5.00 -14.58 -13.38
C VAL A 113 5.78 -15.77 -13.90
N VAL A 114 6.91 -16.08 -13.25
CA VAL A 114 7.77 -17.22 -13.57
C VAL A 114 7.80 -18.17 -12.38
N GLN A 115 7.80 -19.48 -12.65
CA GLN A 115 8.05 -20.48 -11.61
C GLN A 115 9.56 -20.69 -11.50
N PRO A 116 10.20 -20.26 -10.40
CA PRO A 116 11.63 -20.47 -10.24
C PRO A 116 11.93 -21.94 -10.00
N LYS A 117 13.15 -22.36 -10.37
CA LYS A 117 13.62 -23.72 -10.13
C LYS A 117 13.76 -23.92 -8.61
N GLN A 118 13.16 -24.97 -8.09
CA GLN A 118 13.25 -25.27 -6.66
C GLN A 118 14.60 -25.91 -6.35
N ILE A 119 15.08 -25.72 -5.12
CA ILE A 119 16.23 -26.47 -4.61
C ILE A 119 15.78 -27.92 -4.40
N ASP A 120 16.64 -28.89 -4.72
CA ASP A 120 16.32 -30.32 -4.56
C ASP A 120 15.77 -30.62 -3.16
N GLY A 121 14.61 -31.30 -3.12
CA GLY A 121 13.90 -31.62 -1.88
C GLY A 121 13.03 -30.51 -1.30
N THR A 122 13.03 -29.30 -1.89
CA THR A 122 12.23 -28.16 -1.42
C THR A 122 10.95 -28.04 -2.24
N LYS A 123 9.83 -27.81 -1.55
CA LYS A 123 8.54 -27.59 -2.20
C LYS A 123 8.43 -26.14 -2.68
N PRO A 124 7.68 -25.87 -3.77
CA PRO A 124 7.35 -24.49 -4.15
C PRO A 124 6.66 -23.77 -3.00
N PHE A 125 6.81 -22.44 -2.95
CA PHE A 125 6.16 -21.64 -1.93
C PHE A 125 4.64 -21.86 -1.99
N GLN A 126 4.08 -22.40 -0.90
CA GLN A 126 2.65 -22.62 -0.80
C GLN A 126 1.98 -21.37 -0.23
N THR A 127 0.85 -20.97 -0.82
CA THR A 127 0.04 -19.88 -0.27
C THR A 127 -0.36 -20.22 1.17
N MET A 128 0.01 -19.35 2.10
CA MET A 128 -0.29 -19.51 3.52
C MET A 128 -1.66 -18.88 3.82
N PRO A 129 -2.55 -19.56 4.55
CA PRO A 129 -3.88 -19.02 4.85
C PRO A 129 -3.80 -17.79 5.77
N ALA A 130 -2.81 -17.73 6.65
CA ALA A 130 -2.53 -16.58 7.50
C ALA A 130 -1.04 -16.53 7.87
N LEU A 131 -0.55 -15.33 8.16
CA LEU A 131 0.75 -15.08 8.78
C LEU A 131 0.54 -14.17 10.00
N THR A 132 0.98 -14.64 11.16
CA THR A 132 0.83 -14.00 12.47
C THR A 132 2.18 -13.57 13.03
N PRO A 133 2.22 -12.69 14.05
CA PRO A 133 3.47 -12.26 14.67
C PRO A 133 4.18 -13.36 15.47
N ALA A 134 3.45 -14.42 15.84
CA ALA A 134 4.00 -15.58 16.53
C ALA A 134 4.71 -16.56 15.57
N ASP A 135 4.46 -16.44 14.27
CA ASP A 135 5.08 -17.30 13.28
C ASP A 135 6.57 -16.95 13.12
N LYS A 136 7.39 -17.99 12.92
CA LYS A 136 8.81 -17.82 12.62
C LYS A 136 8.98 -17.11 11.28
N THR A 137 10.14 -16.48 11.08
CA THR A 137 10.53 -15.93 9.78
C THR A 137 10.37 -16.99 8.71
N VAL A 138 9.62 -16.66 7.66
CA VAL A 138 9.42 -17.53 6.52
C VAL A 138 10.58 -17.30 5.55
N GLU A 139 11.38 -18.32 5.32
CA GLU A 139 12.47 -18.32 4.34
C GLU A 139 12.06 -19.12 3.11
N TRP A 140 12.21 -18.53 1.93
CA TRP A 140 12.01 -19.21 0.66
C TRP A 140 13.25 -19.09 -0.21
N LYS A 141 13.84 -20.23 -0.55
CA LYS A 141 15.07 -20.32 -1.33
C LYS A 141 14.78 -21.00 -2.65
N PHE A 142 15.26 -20.42 -3.75
CA PHE A 142 14.99 -20.89 -5.10
C PHE A 142 16.12 -20.51 -6.05
N TYR A 143 16.21 -21.19 -7.19
CA TYR A 143 17.17 -20.92 -8.25
C TYR A 143 16.52 -20.12 -9.38
N LEU A 144 17.24 -19.13 -9.89
CA LEU A 144 16.84 -18.34 -11.05
C LEU A 144 18.01 -18.23 -12.04
N PRO A 145 17.76 -18.26 -13.37
CA PRO A 145 18.81 -18.04 -14.34
C PRO A 145 19.50 -16.69 -14.11
N VAL A 146 20.83 -16.66 -14.18
CA VAL A 146 21.63 -15.45 -13.93
C VAL A 146 21.19 -14.27 -14.80
N ASN A 147 20.82 -14.56 -16.05
CA ASN A 147 20.37 -13.54 -17.02
C ASN A 147 19.01 -12.91 -16.66
N ASP A 148 18.19 -13.58 -15.84
CA ASP A 148 16.86 -13.11 -15.46
C ASP A 148 16.90 -12.30 -14.16
N ILE A 149 17.88 -12.53 -13.28
CA ILE A 149 18.01 -11.87 -11.97
C ILE A 149 17.92 -10.34 -12.04
N PRO A 150 18.61 -9.63 -12.96
CA PRO A 150 18.53 -8.16 -13.04
C PRO A 150 17.13 -7.62 -13.35
N LYS A 151 16.28 -8.46 -13.95
CA LYS A 151 14.91 -8.14 -14.37
C LYS A 151 13.86 -8.68 -13.40
N ALA A 152 14.29 -9.49 -12.44
CA ALA A 152 13.42 -10.24 -11.58
C ALA A 152 12.98 -9.43 -10.35
N TRP A 153 11.71 -9.61 -10.03
CA TRP A 153 11.05 -9.06 -8.85
C TRP A 153 10.54 -10.22 -8.00
N CYS A 154 10.87 -10.22 -6.71
CA CYS A 154 10.17 -11.04 -5.75
C CYS A 154 8.95 -10.26 -5.25
N VAL A 155 7.77 -10.84 -5.40
CA VAL A 155 6.48 -10.20 -5.07
C VAL A 155 5.83 -10.96 -3.94
N LEU A 156 5.55 -10.27 -2.86
CA LEU A 156 4.78 -10.76 -1.72
C LEU A 156 3.40 -10.11 -1.75
N SER A 157 2.35 -10.92 -1.83
CA SER A 157 0.96 -10.44 -1.84
C SER A 157 0.12 -11.08 -0.74
N TRP A 158 -0.83 -10.32 -0.21
CA TRP A 158 -1.73 -10.78 0.84
C TRP A 158 -3.11 -10.14 0.68
N GLN A 159 -4.11 -10.71 1.33
CA GLN A 159 -5.46 -10.18 1.39
C GLN A 159 -5.65 -9.34 2.66
N GLU A 160 -6.28 -8.19 2.49
CA GLU A 160 -6.63 -7.27 3.56
C GLU A 160 -8.13 -6.95 3.51
N PRO A 161 -8.88 -7.21 4.59
CA PRO A 161 -10.26 -6.74 4.68
C PRO A 161 -10.27 -5.22 4.83
N ARG A 162 -10.94 -4.52 3.91
CA ARG A 162 -11.04 -3.05 3.93
C ARG A 162 -12.44 -2.58 3.59
N ASN A 163 -13.10 -1.95 4.57
CA ASN A 163 -14.42 -1.32 4.43
C ASN A 163 -15.47 -2.22 3.76
N GLY A 164 -15.62 -3.47 4.22
CA GLY A 164 -16.63 -4.40 3.71
C GLY A 164 -16.28 -5.11 2.39
N GLY A 165 -15.00 -5.10 1.99
CA GLY A 165 -14.53 -5.91 0.87
C GLY A 165 -13.11 -6.42 1.08
N LEU A 166 -12.72 -7.41 0.29
CA LEU A 166 -11.38 -7.99 0.27
C LEU A 166 -10.51 -7.24 -0.74
N ARG A 167 -9.30 -6.83 -0.35
CA ARG A 167 -8.33 -6.22 -1.26
C ARG A 167 -7.02 -6.97 -1.21
N THR A 168 -6.45 -7.23 -2.37
CA THR A 168 -5.07 -7.69 -2.45
C THR A 168 -4.13 -6.51 -2.26
N GLN A 169 -3.21 -6.64 -1.34
CA GLN A 169 -2.05 -5.78 -1.18
C GLN A 169 -0.83 -6.55 -1.67
N ALA A 170 0.19 -5.82 -2.08
CA ALA A 170 1.45 -6.45 -2.46
C ALA A 170 2.61 -5.51 -2.21
N VAL A 171 3.75 -6.09 -1.86
CA VAL A 171 5.06 -5.45 -1.96
C VAL A 171 5.92 -6.24 -2.93
N ARG A 172 6.87 -5.57 -3.54
CA ARG A 172 7.88 -6.21 -4.35
C ARG A 172 9.25 -5.60 -4.12
N GLN A 173 10.27 -6.42 -4.30
CA GLN A 173 11.67 -6.01 -4.23
C GLN A 173 12.41 -6.67 -5.39
N ARG A 174 13.40 -5.98 -5.94
CA ARG A 174 14.30 -6.59 -6.93
C ARG A 174 15.20 -7.62 -6.25
N LEU A 175 15.53 -8.67 -6.99
CA LEU A 175 16.50 -9.69 -6.53
C LEU A 175 17.95 -9.21 -6.68
N ASP A 176 18.19 -8.19 -7.51
CA ASP A 176 19.51 -7.61 -7.69
C ASP A 176 19.95 -6.79 -6.47
N LEU A 177 21.22 -6.95 -6.08
CA LEU A 177 21.83 -6.27 -4.92
C LEU A 177 21.90 -4.74 -5.10
N THR A 178 21.82 -4.25 -6.34
CA THR A 178 21.93 -2.83 -6.65
C THR A 178 20.72 -2.01 -6.17
N ASP A 179 19.52 -2.61 -6.14
CA ASP A 179 18.28 -1.91 -5.82
C ASP A 179 17.55 -2.60 -4.67
N THR A 180 17.88 -2.17 -3.45
CA THR A 180 17.23 -2.65 -2.21
C THR A 180 15.90 -1.95 -1.94
N ALA A 181 15.41 -1.10 -2.85
CA ALA A 181 14.17 -0.39 -2.63
C ALA A 181 12.97 -1.34 -2.68
N ILE A 182 12.10 -1.19 -1.68
CA ILE A 182 10.82 -1.89 -1.62
C ILE A 182 9.77 -1.03 -2.31
N TYR A 183 8.99 -1.65 -3.18
CA TYR A 183 7.87 -1.01 -3.87
C TYR A 183 6.56 -1.60 -3.34
N GLU A 184 5.62 -0.73 -2.99
CA GLU A 184 4.30 -1.12 -2.50
C GLU A 184 3.25 -0.89 -3.57
N TRP A 185 2.32 -1.85 -3.70
CA TRP A 185 1.17 -1.71 -4.56
C TRP A 185 0.18 -0.71 -3.98
N ARG A 186 -0.05 0.39 -4.71
CA ARG A 186 -1.03 1.41 -4.31
C ARG A 186 -2.21 1.43 -5.26
N TRP A 187 -3.38 1.16 -4.71
CA TRP A 187 -4.66 1.31 -5.39
C TRP A 187 -4.97 2.78 -5.68
N PHE A 188 -5.49 3.07 -6.87
CA PHE A 188 -6.04 4.39 -7.15
C PHE A 188 -7.27 4.66 -6.29
N ILE A 189 -7.45 5.90 -5.82
CA ILE A 189 -8.55 6.30 -4.92
C ILE A 189 -9.92 5.88 -5.47
N TRP A 190 -10.13 6.06 -6.77
CA TRP A 190 -11.39 5.78 -7.46
C TRP A 190 -11.43 4.42 -8.18
N HIS A 191 -10.54 3.48 -7.86
CA HIS A 191 -10.47 2.19 -8.58
C HIS A 191 -11.79 1.41 -8.53
N GLN A 192 -12.56 1.45 -7.44
CA GLN A 192 -13.85 0.76 -7.33
C GLN A 192 -14.90 1.36 -8.26
N GLN A 193 -15.00 2.68 -8.32
CA GLN A 193 -15.90 3.36 -9.26
C GLN A 193 -15.46 3.11 -10.71
N ARG A 194 -14.15 3.17 -10.98
CA ARG A 194 -13.60 2.83 -12.30
C ARG A 194 -13.90 1.39 -12.70
N LEU A 195 -13.83 0.44 -11.77
CA LEU A 195 -14.21 -0.96 -11.98
C LEU A 195 -15.70 -1.11 -12.33
N ARG A 196 -16.58 -0.46 -11.55
CA ARG A 196 -18.03 -0.48 -11.80
C ARG A 196 -18.35 0.14 -13.16
N PHE A 197 -17.78 1.32 -13.44
CA PHE A 197 -17.96 1.99 -14.72
C PHE A 197 -17.42 1.16 -15.89
N ARG A 198 -16.25 0.52 -15.74
CA ARG A 198 -15.70 -0.39 -16.77
C ARG A 198 -16.61 -1.57 -17.04
N ARG A 199 -17.14 -2.22 -16.00
CA ARG A 199 -18.11 -3.33 -16.14
C ARG A 199 -19.37 -2.87 -16.84
N TRP A 200 -19.94 -1.75 -16.39
CA TRP A 200 -21.12 -1.14 -17.03
C TRP A 200 -20.86 -0.82 -18.51
N ALA A 201 -19.75 -0.14 -18.81
CA ALA A 201 -19.36 0.21 -20.16
C ALA A 201 -19.13 -1.03 -21.03
N GLY A 202 -18.53 -2.09 -20.48
CA GLY A 202 -18.33 -3.37 -21.16
C GLY A 202 -19.63 -4.08 -21.53
N THR A 203 -20.63 -4.05 -20.66
CA THR A 203 -21.91 -4.74 -20.85
C THR A 203 -22.93 -3.91 -21.64
N HIS A 204 -23.06 -2.62 -21.31
CA HIS A 204 -24.14 -1.76 -21.81
C HIS A 204 -23.65 -0.61 -22.71
N GLY A 205 -22.33 -0.39 -22.79
CA GLY A 205 -21.79 0.74 -23.52
C GLY A 205 -21.92 0.63 -25.05
N PRO A 206 -22.15 1.75 -25.75
CA PRO A 206 -22.01 1.81 -27.22
C PRO A 206 -20.64 1.28 -27.68
N ARG A 207 -20.54 0.78 -28.92
CA ARG A 207 -19.33 0.09 -29.43
C ARG A 207 -18.03 0.91 -29.23
N LEU A 208 -18.09 2.22 -29.45
CA LEU A 208 -16.95 3.12 -29.24
C LEU A 208 -16.57 3.24 -27.75
N PHE A 209 -17.56 3.37 -26.86
CA PHE A 209 -17.35 3.44 -25.41
C PHE A 209 -16.78 2.13 -24.84
N ARG A 210 -17.24 0.97 -25.34
CA ARG A 210 -16.68 -0.34 -24.99
C ARG A 210 -15.19 -0.42 -25.30
N ARG A 211 -14.78 0.08 -26.47
CA ARG A 211 -13.37 0.08 -26.88
C ARG A 211 -12.49 0.97 -25.99
N ILE A 212 -12.98 2.16 -25.63
CA ILE A 212 -12.19 3.16 -24.90
C ILE A 212 -12.15 2.87 -23.39
N PHE A 213 -13.32 2.60 -22.80
CA PHE A 213 -13.50 2.51 -21.34
C PHE A 213 -13.69 1.08 -20.84
N GLY A 214 -14.02 0.12 -21.72
CA GLY A 214 -14.13 -1.30 -21.37
C GLY A 214 -12.79 -2.02 -21.30
N ALA A 215 -11.73 -1.48 -21.93
CA ALA A 215 -10.41 -2.12 -21.95
C ALA A 215 -9.82 -2.31 -20.53
N PRO A 216 -9.13 -3.44 -20.28
CA PRO A 216 -8.46 -3.66 -19.01
C PRO A 216 -7.38 -2.59 -18.80
N ARG A 217 -7.39 -1.98 -17.62
CA ARG A 217 -6.39 -1.02 -17.19
C ARG A 217 -5.96 -1.38 -15.77
N PRO A 218 -4.69 -1.14 -15.40
CA PRO A 218 -4.24 -1.36 -14.04
C PRO A 218 -5.05 -0.48 -13.07
N LEU A 219 -5.39 -1.06 -11.93
CA LEU A 219 -6.23 -0.44 -10.89
C LEU A 219 -5.39 0.23 -9.79
N GLY A 220 -4.08 0.03 -9.87
CA GLY A 220 -3.09 0.62 -9.00
C GLY A 220 -1.75 0.66 -9.73
N ARG A 221 -0.72 1.04 -8.99
CA ARG A 221 0.66 1.02 -9.45
C ARG A 221 1.57 0.75 -8.28
N TYR A 222 2.75 0.19 -8.56
CA TYR A 222 3.82 0.12 -7.58
C TYR A 222 4.41 1.51 -7.37
N GLU A 223 4.52 1.93 -6.12
CA GLU A 223 5.23 3.13 -5.73
C GLU A 223 6.39 2.75 -4.82
N GLN A 224 7.56 3.35 -5.05
CA GLN A 224 8.71 3.14 -4.20
C GLN A 224 8.37 3.64 -2.79
N VAL A 225 8.45 2.76 -1.81
CA VAL A 225 8.33 3.17 -0.43
C VAL A 225 9.68 3.76 -0.06
N ARG A 226 9.71 5.08 0.12
CA ARG A 226 10.89 5.72 0.71
C ARG A 226 11.01 5.18 2.13
N ASN A 227 11.97 4.27 2.31
CA ASN A 227 12.43 3.86 3.62
C ASN A 227 13.03 5.11 4.27
N LEU A 228 12.21 5.95 4.91
CA LEU A 228 12.66 6.57 6.13
C LEU A 228 12.71 5.40 7.10
N GLU A 229 13.83 4.67 7.09
CA GLU A 229 14.17 3.81 8.22
C GLU A 229 13.99 4.70 9.44
N LEU A 230 13.06 4.32 10.32
CA LEU A 230 13.00 4.91 11.64
C LEU A 230 14.39 4.67 12.21
N LEU A 231 15.15 5.73 12.46
CA LEU A 231 16.45 5.59 13.12
C LEU A 231 16.23 4.89 14.46
N ASP A 232 17.25 4.21 14.97
CA ASP A 232 17.18 3.63 16.32
C ASP A 232 16.73 4.71 17.31
N GLY A 233 15.57 4.48 17.94
CA GLY A 233 14.93 5.42 18.86
C GLY A 233 13.80 6.30 18.27
N GLU A 234 13.52 6.26 16.97
CA GLU A 234 12.44 7.05 16.34
C GLU A 234 11.05 6.38 16.39
N GLY A 235 10.95 5.17 16.94
CA GLY A 235 9.67 4.51 17.23
C GLY A 235 9.06 4.98 18.57
N PRO A 236 7.73 4.87 18.77
CA PRO A 236 7.10 5.14 20.07
C PRO A 236 7.54 4.18 21.18
N PHE A 237 8.27 3.12 20.83
CA PHE A 237 8.83 2.14 21.73
C PHE A 237 10.30 1.89 21.36
N GLN A 238 11.18 1.82 22.36
CA GLN A 238 12.55 1.33 22.16
C GLN A 238 12.46 -0.16 21.80
N GLN A 239 13.00 -0.53 20.64
CA GLN A 239 13.20 -1.95 20.33
C GLN A 239 14.37 -2.46 21.21
N PRO A 240 14.23 -3.65 21.82
CA PRO A 240 15.25 -4.22 22.69
C PRO A 240 16.52 -4.64 21.95
#